data_AF-A0A6B0V8F2-F1
#
_entry.id   AF-A0A6B0V8F2-F1
#
_cell.length_a   1.000
_cell.length_b   1.000
_cell.length_c   1.000
_cell.angle_alpha   90.00
_cell.angle_beta   90.00
_cell.angle_gamma   90.00
#
_symmetry.space_group_name_H-M   'P 1'
#
loop_
_entity.id
_entity.type
_entity.pdbx_description
1 polymer ?
#
loop_
_entity_poly.entity_id
_entity_poly.type
_entity_poly.pdbx_seq_one_letter_code
_entity_poly.pdbx_strand_id
1 'polypeptide(L)'
;MKKEGLAGYIVPSEDEHQSEFVPDYTKRRQYISGFSGSAGMAVVLQERALVQTDSRYRVQAALQMDCQWTLVPEGADLVGTFAAMIPPDDIARGNNRIGVDTRLVTQEYYSTLKGQLEKHKLVLVGKDSNLVDVIWTSGTGRPHEPLSPITVHELQYAGETWQSKLGRLREKLSAQDIDGIVISALDEIAWLFNLRGSDVPYTPVFESFAFITQAEAKLYLKRGMRSLEEAVQAHLNADCRNDTEPCVTIMDYNETYQDIPRSATKFSRILTTFACSYALCGDIPKEKQVQKDSPVKYFQAIKNSVEVDGMRNAHLKDAVAQVSMYALLEKDLKKRENLG
;
A
#
# COMPACT_ATOMS: atom_id res chain seq x y z
N MET A 1 -0.24 4.05 24.20
CA MET A 1 1.08 4.70 24.32
C MET A 1 1.74 4.54 25.69
N LYS A 2 1.15 5.04 26.80
CA LYS A 2 1.76 4.94 28.15
C LYS A 2 2.17 3.51 28.55
N LYS A 3 1.28 2.53 28.35
CA LYS A 3 1.57 1.10 28.59
C LYS A 3 2.77 0.57 27.78
N GLU A 4 2.99 1.12 26.59
CA GLU A 4 4.06 0.73 25.66
C GLU A 4 5.33 1.58 25.85
N GLY A 5 5.36 2.50 26.83
CA GLY A 5 6.50 3.38 27.10
C GLY A 5 6.81 4.36 25.96
N LEU A 6 5.79 4.78 25.20
CA LEU A 6 5.97 5.71 24.07
C LEU A 6 5.63 7.15 24.45
N ALA A 7 6.48 8.09 24.09
CA ALA A 7 6.24 9.53 24.17
C ALA A 7 5.40 10.05 22.99
N GLY A 8 5.54 9.42 21.82
CA GLY A 8 4.79 9.74 20.61
C GLY A 8 4.45 8.51 19.78
N TYR A 9 3.44 8.61 18.92
CA TYR A 9 3.08 7.59 17.95
C TYR A 9 2.74 8.22 16.60
N ILE A 10 3.34 7.70 15.55
CA ILE A 10 3.21 8.17 14.17
C ILE A 10 2.20 7.28 13.45
N VAL A 11 1.24 7.91 12.77
CA VAL A 11 0.16 7.25 12.02
C VAL A 11 0.14 7.82 10.60
N PRO A 12 0.77 7.14 9.62
CA PRO A 12 0.72 7.50 8.21
C PRO A 12 -0.68 7.33 7.61
N SER A 13 -0.86 7.80 6.37
CA SER A 13 -2.09 7.58 5.60
C SER A 13 -2.09 6.26 4.84
N GLU A 14 -0.88 5.82 4.50
CA GLU A 14 -0.57 4.66 3.70
C GLU A 14 -0.97 3.35 4.41
N ASP A 15 -1.32 2.35 3.60
CA ASP A 15 -1.54 0.98 4.03
C ASP A 15 -0.25 0.15 3.89
N GLU A 16 -0.38 -1.16 4.13
CA GLU A 16 0.69 -2.14 4.04
C GLU A 16 1.28 -2.29 2.62
N HIS A 17 0.58 -1.78 1.60
CA HIS A 17 0.94 -1.87 0.18
C HIS A 17 1.33 -0.52 -0.44
N GLN A 18 1.31 0.56 0.35
CA GLN A 18 1.64 1.91 -0.07
C GLN A 18 0.67 2.40 -1.17
N SER A 19 -0.60 2.01 -1.04
CA SER A 19 -1.68 2.39 -1.94
C SER A 19 -1.97 3.90 -1.86
N GLU A 20 -2.29 4.52 -2.99
CA GLU A 20 -2.71 5.94 -3.04
C GLU A 20 -4.07 6.15 -2.36
N PHE A 21 -5.03 5.29 -2.69
CA PHE A 21 -6.29 5.17 -1.98
C PHE A 21 -6.22 3.93 -1.11
N VAL A 22 -6.62 4.07 0.15
CA VAL A 22 -6.59 2.96 1.10
C VAL A 22 -8.00 2.48 1.43
N PRO A 23 -8.19 1.17 1.68
CA PRO A 23 -9.47 0.62 2.14
C PRO A 23 -9.98 1.30 3.41
N ASP A 24 -11.30 1.36 3.60
CA ASP A 24 -11.88 2.10 4.74
C ASP A 24 -11.39 1.57 6.10
N TYR A 25 -11.13 0.27 6.22
CA TYR A 25 -10.66 -0.34 7.48
C TYR A 25 -9.21 0.02 7.86
N THR A 26 -8.43 0.60 6.95
CA THR A 26 -7.05 1.05 7.19
C THR A 26 -6.92 2.56 7.38
N LYS A 27 -8.02 3.33 7.27
CA LYS A 27 -8.08 4.80 7.43
C LYS A 27 -7.89 5.28 8.88
N ARG A 28 -6.86 4.79 9.55
CA ARG A 28 -6.51 5.00 10.96
C ARG A 28 -6.29 6.48 11.28
N ARG A 29 -5.58 7.19 10.41
CA ARG A 29 -5.36 8.64 10.52
C ARG A 29 -6.68 9.40 10.52
N GLN A 30 -7.61 9.06 9.61
CA GLN A 30 -8.93 9.66 9.58
C GLN A 30 -9.73 9.33 10.84
N TYR A 31 -9.69 8.08 11.31
CA TYR A 31 -10.38 7.67 12.54
C TYR A 31 -9.95 8.52 13.75
N ILE A 32 -8.65 8.72 13.95
CA ILE A 32 -8.16 9.47 15.13
C ILE A 32 -8.29 10.99 15.01
N SER A 33 -8.22 11.55 13.78
CA SER A 33 -8.15 13.01 13.58
C SER A 33 -9.40 13.64 12.98
N GLY A 34 -10.31 12.85 12.42
CA GLY A 34 -11.43 13.33 11.60
C GLY A 34 -11.02 13.77 10.19
N PHE A 35 -9.73 13.98 9.91
CA PHE A 35 -9.24 14.44 8.61
C PHE A 35 -9.26 13.32 7.55
N SER A 36 -10.01 13.53 6.47
CA SER A 36 -10.28 12.53 5.41
C SER A 36 -9.54 12.76 4.08
N GLY A 37 -8.58 13.69 4.00
CA GLY A 37 -7.76 13.87 2.78
C GLY A 37 -6.92 12.63 2.47
N SER A 38 -6.55 12.37 1.22
CA SER A 38 -5.85 11.10 0.91
C SER A 38 -4.40 11.06 1.42
N ALA A 39 -3.76 12.22 1.66
CA ALA A 39 -2.37 12.28 2.09
C ALA A 39 -2.20 12.99 3.43
N GLY A 40 -1.26 12.50 4.25
CA GLY A 40 -0.85 13.13 5.49
C GLY A 40 -0.22 12.21 6.52
N MET A 41 0.33 12.80 7.56
CA MET A 41 0.99 12.11 8.66
C MET A 41 0.45 12.64 9.98
N ALA A 42 -0.21 11.79 10.77
CA ALA A 42 -0.61 12.15 12.12
C ALA A 42 0.49 11.78 13.11
N VAL A 43 0.73 12.64 14.09
CA VAL A 43 1.62 12.39 15.23
C VAL A 43 0.85 12.67 16.51
N VAL A 44 0.67 11.65 17.33
CA VAL A 44 0.03 11.76 18.65
C VAL A 44 1.12 11.74 19.71
N LEU A 45 1.19 12.78 20.53
CA LEU A 45 2.01 12.87 21.73
C LEU A 45 1.15 12.67 22.98
N GLN A 46 1.73 12.74 24.17
CA GLN A 46 0.98 12.58 25.42
C GLN A 46 -0.13 13.63 25.61
N GLU A 47 0.12 14.88 25.23
CA GLU A 47 -0.76 16.03 25.51
C GLU A 47 -1.06 16.88 24.26
N ARG A 48 -0.60 16.44 23.08
CA ARG A 48 -0.67 17.17 21.82
C ARG A 48 -0.86 16.20 20.66
N ALA A 49 -1.52 16.65 19.60
CA ALA A 49 -1.64 15.90 18.37
C ALA A 49 -1.43 16.81 17.17
N LEU A 50 -0.79 16.28 16.13
CA LEU A 50 -0.44 17.03 14.92
C LEU A 50 -0.84 16.24 13.68
N VAL A 51 -1.25 16.93 12.63
CA VAL A 51 -1.35 16.37 11.28
C VAL A 51 -0.52 17.24 10.35
N GLN A 52 0.39 16.62 9.61
CA GLN A 52 0.97 17.23 8.42
C GLN A 52 0.25 16.73 7.19
N THR A 53 -0.06 17.61 6.24
CA THR A 53 -0.63 17.25 4.93
C THR A 53 -0.16 18.24 3.87
N ASP A 54 -0.34 17.87 2.61
CA ASP A 54 0.05 18.69 1.48
C ASP A 54 -0.93 19.85 1.22
N SER A 55 -0.51 20.78 0.37
CA SER A 55 -1.27 22.01 0.06
C SER A 55 -2.70 21.78 -0.44
N ARG A 56 -3.03 20.63 -1.05
CA ARG A 56 -4.39 20.30 -1.54
C ARG A 56 -5.40 20.23 -0.40
N TYR A 57 -4.95 19.84 0.79
CA TYR A 57 -5.82 19.48 1.90
C TYR A 57 -5.84 20.48 3.04
N ARG A 58 -5.11 21.60 2.96
CA ARG A 58 -5.00 22.57 4.07
C ARG A 58 -6.35 23.08 4.57
N VAL A 59 -7.23 23.49 3.66
CA VAL A 59 -8.57 23.98 4.00
C VAL A 59 -9.45 22.85 4.54
N GLN A 60 -9.39 21.68 3.91
CA GLN A 60 -10.13 20.50 4.35
C GLN A 60 -9.73 20.09 5.76
N ALA A 61 -8.43 19.99 6.06
CA ALA A 61 -7.93 19.63 7.37
C ALA A 61 -8.37 20.63 8.45
N ALA A 62 -8.30 21.93 8.16
CA ALA A 62 -8.76 22.97 9.09
C ALA A 62 -10.27 22.92 9.38
N LEU A 63 -11.09 22.44 8.43
CA LEU A 63 -12.54 22.29 8.59
C LEU A 63 -12.95 20.97 9.27
N GLN A 64 -12.15 19.91 9.12
CA GLN A 64 -12.50 18.57 9.59
C GLN A 64 -11.91 18.21 10.95
N MET A 65 -10.74 18.76 11.30
CA MET A 65 -10.09 18.49 12.57
C MET A 65 -10.65 19.39 13.68
N ASP A 66 -10.71 18.86 14.89
CA ASP A 66 -11.07 19.65 16.07
C ASP A 66 -9.88 20.45 16.62
N CYS A 67 -10.12 21.22 17.69
CA CYS A 67 -9.12 22.08 18.32
C CYS A 67 -7.97 21.35 19.03
N GLN A 68 -8.03 20.02 19.20
CA GLN A 68 -6.94 19.24 19.80
C GLN A 68 -5.80 18.98 18.80
N TRP A 69 -6.07 19.14 17.50
CA TRP A 69 -5.12 18.88 16.43
C TRP A 69 -4.46 20.15 15.93
N THR A 70 -3.14 20.10 15.80
CA THR A 70 -2.34 21.16 15.18
C THR A 70 -2.03 20.78 13.72
N LEU A 71 -2.46 21.63 12.79
CA LEU A 71 -2.11 21.47 11.37
C LEU A 71 -0.68 21.97 11.12
N VAL A 72 0.19 21.07 10.66
CA VAL A 72 1.56 21.38 10.24
C VAL A 72 1.57 21.51 8.71
N PRO A 73 1.99 22.66 8.15
CA PRO A 73 2.09 22.81 6.70
C PRO A 73 3.09 21.85 6.06
N GLU A 74 2.85 21.53 4.80
CA GLU A 74 3.83 20.87 3.93
C GLU A 74 5.15 21.65 3.87
N GLY A 75 6.27 20.93 3.78
CA GLY A 75 7.62 21.52 3.73
C GLY A 75 8.16 22.01 5.08
N ALA A 76 7.32 22.07 6.12
CA ALA A 76 7.80 22.27 7.49
C ALA A 76 8.50 21.02 8.03
N ASP A 77 9.47 21.22 8.92
CA ASP A 77 10.13 20.15 9.65
C ASP A 77 9.17 19.54 10.69
N LEU A 78 8.43 18.50 10.29
CA LEU A 78 7.49 17.81 11.17
C LEU A 78 8.20 17.21 12.39
N VAL A 79 9.36 16.60 12.20
CA VAL A 79 10.12 15.96 13.29
C VAL A 79 10.60 16.98 14.30
N GLY A 80 11.23 18.06 13.84
CA GLY A 80 11.61 19.17 14.73
C GLY A 80 10.40 19.79 15.44
N THR A 81 9.27 19.92 14.73
CA THR A 81 8.04 20.49 15.30
C THR A 81 7.51 19.65 16.45
N PHE A 82 7.29 18.34 16.29
CA PHE A 82 6.78 17.53 17.38
C PHE A 82 7.85 17.24 18.45
N ALA A 83 9.13 17.18 18.07
CA ALA A 83 10.22 17.02 19.04
C ALA A 83 10.29 18.20 20.02
N ALA A 84 10.07 19.43 19.53
CA ALA A 84 9.99 20.62 20.37
C ALA A 84 8.80 20.63 21.34
N MET A 85 7.78 19.79 21.09
CA MET A 85 6.62 19.64 21.97
C MET A 85 6.80 18.57 23.05
N ILE A 86 7.90 17.81 23.02
CA ILE A 86 8.23 16.82 24.06
C ILE A 86 9.07 17.52 25.14
N PRO A 87 8.67 17.48 26.43
CA PRO A 87 9.41 18.14 27.50
C PRO A 87 10.87 17.64 27.58
N PRO A 88 11.87 18.54 27.71
CA PRO A 88 13.26 18.14 27.85
C PRO A 88 13.51 17.19 29.03
N ASP A 89 12.80 17.37 30.14
CA ASP A 89 12.87 16.49 31.32
C ASP A 89 12.34 15.08 31.05
N ASP A 90 11.34 14.94 30.16
CA ASP A 90 10.86 13.63 29.72
C ASP A 90 11.93 12.93 28.89
N ILE A 91 12.57 13.66 27.98
CA ILE A 91 13.69 13.14 27.19
C ILE A 91 14.84 12.71 28.11
N ALA A 92 15.21 13.54 29.09
CA ALA A 92 16.28 13.25 30.05
C ALA A 92 15.99 12.02 30.93
N ARG A 93 14.72 11.74 31.24
CA ARG A 93 14.27 10.55 31.96
C ARG A 93 14.15 9.29 31.09
N GLY A 94 14.43 9.40 29.79
CA GLY A 94 14.31 8.28 28.84
C GLY A 94 12.89 8.07 28.29
N ASN A 95 11.96 9.00 28.54
CA ASN A 95 10.64 9.02 27.90
C ASN A 95 10.73 9.68 26.51
N ASN A 96 11.56 9.13 25.63
CA ASN A 96 11.93 9.71 24.33
C ASN A 96 11.59 8.80 23.14
N ARG A 97 10.75 7.80 23.36
CA ARG A 97 10.44 6.75 22.38
C ARG A 97 9.27 7.15 21.50
N ILE A 98 9.47 7.17 20.18
CA ILE A 98 8.44 7.45 19.19
C ILE A 98 8.11 6.16 18.45
N GLY A 99 6.86 5.70 18.53
CA GLY A 99 6.43 4.47 17.86
C GLY A 99 5.93 4.72 16.44
N VAL A 100 6.09 3.72 15.57
CA VAL A 100 5.46 3.67 14.24
C VAL A 100 5.13 2.21 13.91
N ASP A 101 4.02 1.98 13.21
CA ASP A 101 3.74 0.66 12.63
C ASP A 101 4.66 0.43 11.43
N THR A 102 5.54 -0.56 11.53
CA THR A 102 6.59 -0.84 10.52
C THR A 102 6.03 -1.35 9.20
N ARG A 103 4.77 -1.79 9.17
CA ARG A 103 4.10 -2.25 7.96
C ARG A 103 3.62 -1.09 7.08
N LEU A 104 3.43 0.10 7.67
CA LEU A 104 2.85 1.27 6.99
C LEU A 104 3.90 2.28 6.50
N VAL A 105 5.19 2.01 6.72
CA VAL A 105 6.28 2.90 6.31
C VAL A 105 7.33 2.12 5.52
N THR A 106 7.86 2.75 4.47
CA THR A 106 8.91 2.13 3.64
C THR A 106 10.23 2.03 4.41
N GLN A 107 11.13 1.14 3.96
CA GLN A 107 12.47 1.02 4.54
C GLN A 107 13.26 2.34 4.54
N GLU A 108 13.15 3.09 3.44
CA GLU A 108 13.81 4.38 3.27
C GLU A 108 13.23 5.42 4.22
N TYR A 109 11.91 5.50 4.31
CA TYR A 109 11.24 6.45 5.20
C TYR A 109 11.57 6.14 6.66
N TYR A 110 11.51 4.88 7.09
CA TYR A 110 11.86 4.48 8.45
C TYR A 110 13.32 4.85 8.79
N SER A 111 14.25 4.61 7.86
CA SER A 111 15.67 4.96 8.05
C SER A 111 15.89 6.47 8.15
N THR A 112 15.22 7.24 7.31
CA THR A 112 15.26 8.71 7.31
C THR A 112 14.69 9.28 8.60
N LEU A 113 13.50 8.81 8.98
CA LEU A 113 12.82 9.20 10.21
C LEU A 113 13.66 8.89 11.45
N LYS A 114 14.30 7.72 11.49
CA LYS A 114 15.23 7.35 12.56
C LYS A 114 16.36 8.36 12.70
N GLY A 115 17.04 8.70 11.60
CA GLY A 115 18.14 9.68 11.62
C GLY A 115 17.69 11.09 11.98
N GLN A 116 16.47 11.49 11.60
CA GLN A 116 15.88 12.78 12.00
C GLN A 116 15.59 12.81 13.51
N LEU A 117 14.98 11.75 14.06
CA LEU A 117 14.67 11.63 15.49
C LEU A 117 15.93 11.63 16.38
N GLU A 118 17.00 10.96 15.94
CA GLU A 118 18.27 10.88 16.68
C GLU A 118 18.90 12.27 16.91
N LYS A 119 18.75 13.21 15.96
CA LYS A 119 19.22 14.61 16.12
C LYS A 119 18.53 15.33 17.29
N HIS A 120 17.33 14.89 17.66
CA HIS A 120 16.55 15.41 18.77
C HIS A 120 16.61 14.53 20.02
N LYS A 121 17.54 13.56 20.09
CA LYS A 121 17.65 12.58 21.20
C LYS A 121 16.39 11.75 21.39
N LEU A 122 15.62 11.55 20.32
CA LEU A 122 14.44 10.67 20.30
C LEU A 122 14.81 9.32 19.67
N VAL A 123 14.11 8.27 20.08
CA VAL A 123 14.36 6.90 19.63
C VAL A 123 13.14 6.39 18.86
N LEU A 124 13.33 6.05 17.58
CA LEU A 124 12.28 5.39 16.79
C LEU A 124 12.11 3.93 17.24
N VAL A 125 10.87 3.53 17.47
CA VAL A 125 10.48 2.19 17.87
C VAL A 125 9.50 1.63 16.85
N GLY A 126 9.97 0.69 16.03
CA GLY A 126 9.09 -0.09 15.18
C GLY A 126 8.15 -0.98 15.99
N LYS A 127 6.90 -1.10 15.54
CA LYS A 127 5.90 -2.01 16.10
C LYS A 127 5.23 -2.80 15.00
N ASP A 128 4.99 -4.08 15.27
CA ASP A 128 4.27 -4.97 14.37
C ASP A 128 2.74 -4.94 14.62
N SER A 129 2.31 -4.18 15.62
CA SER A 129 0.90 -3.93 15.94
C SER A 129 0.59 -2.43 15.91
N ASN A 130 -0.58 -2.11 15.35
CA ASN A 130 -1.04 -0.73 15.28
C ASN A 130 -1.76 -0.32 16.56
N LEU A 131 -1.36 0.79 17.17
CA LEU A 131 -2.00 1.27 18.41
C LEU A 131 -3.39 1.84 18.18
N VAL A 132 -3.71 2.28 16.95
CA VAL A 132 -5.07 2.74 16.61
C VAL A 132 -6.03 1.55 16.61
N ASP A 133 -5.59 0.37 16.18
CA ASP A 133 -6.43 -0.83 16.09
C ASP A 133 -6.88 -1.34 17.47
N VAL A 134 -6.15 -0.97 18.53
CA VAL A 134 -6.52 -1.28 19.92
C VAL A 134 -7.79 -0.50 20.35
N ILE A 135 -7.99 0.69 19.80
CA ILE A 135 -9.14 1.57 20.11
C ILE A 135 -10.16 1.64 18.98
N TRP A 136 -9.80 1.16 17.78
CA TRP A 136 -10.67 1.07 16.61
C TRP A 136 -10.94 -0.40 16.32
N THR A 137 -11.91 -0.94 17.06
CA THR A 137 -12.41 -2.31 16.92
C THR A 137 -13.71 -2.32 16.11
N SER A 138 -14.18 -3.50 15.71
CA SER A 138 -15.51 -3.65 15.10
C SER A 138 -16.63 -3.09 16.00
N GLY A 139 -16.52 -3.30 17.32
CA GLY A 139 -17.48 -2.77 18.31
C GLY A 139 -17.47 -1.24 18.44
N THR A 140 -16.39 -0.59 18.01
CA THR A 140 -16.27 0.88 17.95
C THR A 140 -16.36 1.39 16.51
N GLY A 141 -16.90 0.60 15.59
CA GLY A 141 -17.19 1.02 14.21
C GLY A 141 -16.03 0.92 13.23
N ARG A 142 -15.02 0.08 13.47
CA ARG A 142 -14.03 -0.24 12.42
C ARG A 142 -14.68 -1.03 11.30
N PRO A 143 -14.61 -0.57 10.03
CA PRO A 143 -15.08 -1.34 8.89
C PRO A 143 -14.43 -2.72 8.83
N HIS A 144 -15.15 -3.69 8.26
CA HIS A 144 -14.58 -5.01 8.02
C HIS A 144 -13.49 -4.93 6.95
N GLU A 145 -12.49 -5.79 7.09
CA GLU A 145 -11.51 -5.98 6.03
C GLU A 145 -12.22 -6.49 4.77
N PRO A 146 -11.87 -5.96 3.59
CA PRO A 146 -12.45 -6.42 2.34
C PRO A 146 -11.99 -7.85 2.06
N LEU A 147 -12.94 -8.69 1.65
CA LEU A 147 -12.71 -10.03 1.16
C LEU A 147 -13.44 -10.18 -0.17
N SER A 148 -13.14 -9.29 -1.11
CA SER A 148 -13.80 -9.30 -2.41
C SER A 148 -13.40 -10.52 -3.24
N PRO A 149 -14.27 -11.02 -4.13
CA PRO A 149 -13.89 -12.05 -5.09
C PRO A 149 -12.71 -11.58 -5.95
N ILE A 150 -11.77 -12.52 -6.19
CA ILE A 150 -10.70 -12.33 -7.17
C ILE A 150 -11.19 -12.96 -8.47
N THR A 151 -11.00 -12.25 -9.58
CA THR A 151 -11.44 -12.69 -10.92
C THR A 151 -10.28 -12.67 -11.91
N VAL A 152 -10.37 -13.51 -12.93
CA VAL A 152 -9.37 -13.58 -14.01
C VAL A 152 -9.56 -12.42 -14.98
N HIS A 153 -8.47 -11.71 -15.26
CA HIS A 153 -8.41 -10.73 -16.34
C HIS A 153 -8.08 -11.44 -17.64
N GLU A 154 -9.12 -11.77 -18.41
CA GLU A 154 -9.01 -12.60 -19.61
C GLU A 154 -8.03 -12.05 -20.66
N LEU A 155 -7.47 -12.96 -21.45
CA LEU A 155 -6.46 -12.64 -22.47
C LEU A 155 -6.96 -11.64 -23.53
N GLN A 156 -8.27 -11.65 -23.83
CA GLN A 156 -8.87 -10.67 -24.75
C GLN A 156 -8.77 -9.22 -24.26
N TYR A 157 -8.52 -9.00 -22.98
CA TYR A 157 -8.24 -7.68 -22.40
C TYR A 157 -6.76 -7.49 -22.08
N ALA A 158 -6.09 -8.55 -21.58
CA ALA A 158 -4.70 -8.46 -21.14
C ALA A 158 -3.68 -8.45 -22.29
N GLY A 159 -3.98 -9.10 -23.42
CA GLY A 159 -3.08 -9.25 -24.58
C GLY A 159 -1.84 -10.12 -24.37
N GLU A 160 -1.51 -10.49 -23.13
CA GLU A 160 -0.36 -11.32 -22.78
C GLU A 160 -0.71 -12.22 -21.59
N THR A 161 -0.25 -13.47 -21.61
CA THR A 161 -0.47 -14.44 -20.52
C THR A 161 0.38 -14.11 -19.29
N TRP A 162 -0.06 -14.53 -18.11
CA TRP A 162 0.70 -14.30 -16.87
C TRP A 162 2.04 -15.06 -16.87
N GLN A 163 2.10 -16.24 -17.51
CA GLN A 163 3.32 -17.02 -17.66
C GLN A 163 4.36 -16.28 -18.50
N SER A 164 3.95 -15.66 -19.62
CA SER A 164 4.83 -14.82 -20.46
C SER A 164 5.38 -13.64 -19.66
N LYS A 165 4.51 -12.94 -18.92
CA LYS A 165 4.92 -11.82 -18.06
C LYS A 165 5.92 -12.25 -17.00
N LEU A 166 5.69 -13.39 -16.37
CA LEU A 166 6.58 -13.98 -15.36
C LEU A 166 7.93 -14.41 -15.97
N GLY A 167 7.92 -14.98 -17.17
CA GLY A 167 9.12 -15.32 -17.94
C GLY A 167 9.98 -14.08 -18.21
N ARG A 168 9.38 -13.02 -18.74
CA ARG A 168 10.06 -11.73 -18.98
C ARG A 168 10.60 -11.10 -17.69
N LEU A 169 9.88 -11.21 -16.57
CA LEU A 169 10.37 -10.77 -15.26
C LEU A 169 11.62 -11.55 -14.86
N ARG A 170 11.58 -12.89 -14.93
CA ARG A 170 12.71 -13.77 -14.59
C ARG A 170 13.94 -13.49 -15.45
N GLU A 171 13.78 -13.29 -16.76
CA GLU A 171 14.86 -12.88 -17.66
C GLU A 171 15.49 -11.55 -17.22
N LYS A 172 14.66 -10.56 -16.86
CA LYS A 172 15.14 -9.24 -16.42
C LYS A 172 15.88 -9.27 -15.08
N LEU A 173 15.49 -10.16 -14.17
CA LEU A 173 16.19 -10.40 -12.90
C LEU A 173 17.52 -11.12 -13.15
N SER A 174 17.53 -12.17 -13.98
CA SER A 174 18.74 -12.93 -14.33
C SER A 174 19.79 -12.05 -15.02
N ALA A 175 19.38 -11.17 -15.93
CA ALA A 175 20.27 -10.23 -16.60
C ALA A 175 20.95 -9.20 -15.67
N GLN A 176 20.54 -9.12 -14.40
CA GLN A 176 21.10 -8.22 -13.38
C GLN A 176 21.70 -8.99 -12.18
N ASP A 177 21.87 -10.30 -12.32
CA ASP A 177 22.31 -11.20 -11.25
C ASP A 177 21.43 -11.05 -10.00
N ILE A 178 20.11 -11.02 -10.18
CA ILE A 178 19.12 -10.95 -9.10
C ILE A 178 18.37 -12.29 -9.06
N ASP A 179 18.33 -12.90 -7.88
CA ASP A 179 17.78 -14.24 -7.66
C ASP A 179 16.26 -14.23 -7.50
N GLY A 180 15.70 -13.12 -7.00
CA GLY A 180 14.27 -12.96 -6.79
C GLY A 180 13.86 -11.53 -6.45
N ILE A 181 12.55 -11.32 -6.35
CA ILE A 181 11.92 -10.01 -6.09
C ILE A 181 10.78 -10.15 -5.09
N VAL A 182 10.68 -9.18 -4.18
CA VAL A 182 9.52 -8.95 -3.32
C VAL A 182 8.64 -7.88 -3.97
N ILE A 183 7.36 -8.18 -4.19
CA ILE A 183 6.38 -7.25 -4.77
C ILE A 183 5.29 -6.99 -3.73
N SER A 184 5.11 -5.73 -3.35
CA SER A 184 4.05 -5.26 -2.44
C SER A 184 2.98 -4.40 -3.12
N ALA A 185 3.29 -3.82 -4.28
CA ALA A 185 2.36 -2.97 -5.02
C ALA A 185 1.24 -3.81 -5.64
N LEU A 186 0.00 -3.52 -5.28
CA LEU A 186 -1.16 -4.35 -5.63
C LEU A 186 -1.47 -4.34 -7.14
N ASP A 187 -1.22 -3.22 -7.82
CA ASP A 187 -1.39 -3.08 -9.26
C ASP A 187 -0.38 -3.95 -10.03
N GLU A 188 0.87 -4.02 -9.57
CA GLU A 188 1.89 -4.88 -10.15
C GLU A 188 1.51 -6.36 -10.03
N ILE A 189 1.01 -6.79 -8.86
CA ILE A 189 0.59 -8.17 -8.62
C ILE A 189 -0.63 -8.51 -9.51
N ALA A 190 -1.64 -7.64 -9.50
CA ALA A 190 -2.83 -7.80 -10.34
C ALA A 190 -2.48 -7.88 -11.84
N TRP A 191 -1.56 -7.04 -12.32
CA TRP A 191 -1.12 -7.07 -13.72
C TRP A 191 -0.26 -8.29 -14.05
N LEU A 192 0.66 -8.68 -13.17
CA LEU A 192 1.59 -9.80 -13.39
C LEU A 192 0.84 -11.12 -13.51
N PHE A 193 -0.15 -11.34 -12.63
CA PHE A 193 -0.94 -12.57 -12.60
C PHE A 193 -2.22 -12.54 -13.45
N ASN A 194 -2.52 -11.43 -14.15
CA ASN A 194 -3.80 -11.24 -14.84
C ASN A 194 -5.01 -11.52 -13.92
N LEU A 195 -4.99 -10.94 -12.71
CA LEU A 195 -6.07 -11.04 -11.75
C LEU A 195 -6.59 -9.66 -11.40
N ARG A 196 -7.86 -9.54 -11.02
CA ARG A 196 -8.48 -8.30 -10.52
C ARG A 196 -9.29 -8.57 -9.28
N GLY A 197 -9.45 -7.55 -8.45
CA GLY A 197 -10.26 -7.57 -7.24
C GLY A 197 -10.96 -6.24 -7.02
N SER A 198 -11.50 -6.03 -5.83
CA SER A 198 -12.15 -4.77 -5.44
C SER A 198 -11.91 -4.44 -3.96
N ASP A 199 -10.77 -4.85 -3.42
CA ASP A 199 -10.46 -4.61 -2.01
C ASP A 199 -10.13 -3.13 -1.74
N VAL A 200 -9.58 -2.45 -2.74
CA VAL A 200 -9.28 -1.02 -2.68
C VAL A 200 -10.34 -0.22 -3.44
N PRO A 201 -10.95 0.83 -2.85
CA PRO A 201 -11.90 1.68 -3.55
C PRO A 201 -11.31 2.27 -4.84
N TYR A 202 -12.11 2.24 -5.91
CA TYR A 202 -11.78 2.80 -7.24
C TYR A 202 -10.59 2.15 -7.96
N THR A 203 -9.94 1.15 -7.37
CA THR A 203 -8.75 0.48 -7.93
C THR A 203 -9.01 -1.03 -7.97
N PRO A 204 -9.03 -1.68 -9.15
CA PRO A 204 -9.48 -3.07 -9.29
C PRO A 204 -8.42 -4.11 -8.87
N VAL A 205 -7.97 -4.03 -7.61
CA VAL A 205 -6.90 -4.83 -7.02
C VAL A 205 -7.39 -5.59 -5.78
N PHE A 206 -6.57 -6.53 -5.31
CA PHE A 206 -6.83 -7.37 -4.13
C PHE A 206 -5.60 -7.39 -3.23
N GLU A 207 -5.80 -7.35 -1.92
CA GLU A 207 -4.71 -7.26 -0.95
C GLU A 207 -3.84 -8.53 -0.98
N SER A 208 -2.58 -8.35 -1.36
CA SER A 208 -1.67 -9.45 -1.63
C SER A 208 -0.21 -9.03 -1.64
N PHE A 209 0.68 -9.99 -1.41
CA PHE A 209 2.11 -9.86 -1.67
C PHE A 209 2.55 -10.95 -2.64
N ALA A 210 3.68 -10.74 -3.32
CA ALA A 210 4.31 -11.79 -4.11
C ALA A 210 5.80 -11.89 -3.84
N PHE A 211 6.31 -13.13 -3.83
CA PHE A 211 7.74 -13.43 -3.82
C PHE A 211 8.06 -14.31 -5.02
N ILE A 212 8.82 -13.77 -5.96
CA ILE A 212 9.12 -14.44 -7.23
C ILE A 212 10.61 -14.73 -7.29
N THR A 213 10.96 -15.96 -7.63
CA THR A 213 12.34 -16.38 -7.91
C THR A 213 12.42 -16.97 -9.32
N GLN A 214 13.60 -17.42 -9.72
CA GLN A 214 13.77 -18.13 -11.00
C GLN A 214 12.94 -19.42 -11.09
N ALA A 215 12.71 -20.10 -9.97
CA ALA A 215 11.99 -21.37 -9.92
C ALA A 215 10.56 -21.24 -9.39
N GLU A 216 10.34 -20.38 -8.40
CA GLU A 216 9.09 -20.31 -7.64
C GLU A 216 8.34 -19.01 -7.90
N ALA A 217 7.02 -19.07 -7.76
CA ALA A 217 6.15 -17.91 -7.65
C ALA A 217 5.22 -18.13 -6.45
N LYS A 218 5.42 -17.35 -5.39
CA LYS A 218 4.56 -17.35 -4.21
C LYS A 218 3.65 -16.13 -4.24
N LEU A 219 2.35 -16.34 -4.03
CA LEU A 219 1.34 -15.30 -3.92
C LEU A 219 0.67 -15.41 -2.55
N TYR A 220 0.77 -14.37 -1.73
CA TYR A 220 0.25 -14.33 -0.37
C TYR A 220 -1.12 -13.65 -0.39
N LEU A 221 -2.17 -14.37 -0.02
CA LEU A 221 -3.57 -13.91 -0.09
C LEU A 221 -4.26 -14.06 1.26
N LYS A 222 -5.25 -13.20 1.54
CA LYS A 222 -6.10 -13.32 2.75
C LYS A 222 -7.02 -14.55 2.72
N ARG A 223 -7.01 -15.29 1.62
CA ARG A 223 -7.82 -16.49 1.35
C ARG A 223 -6.92 -17.60 0.83
N GLY A 224 -7.10 -18.80 1.34
CA GLY A 224 -6.39 -19.98 0.84
C GLY A 224 -6.86 -20.38 -0.56
N MET A 225 -6.05 -21.19 -1.26
CA MET A 225 -6.33 -21.65 -2.63
C MET A 225 -7.75 -22.22 -2.81
N ARG A 226 -8.22 -23.05 -1.86
CA ARG A 226 -9.54 -23.70 -1.92
C ARG A 226 -10.72 -22.73 -1.78
N SER A 227 -10.47 -21.51 -1.32
CA SER A 227 -11.46 -20.44 -1.16
C SER A 227 -11.49 -19.47 -2.35
N LEU A 228 -10.67 -19.73 -3.38
CA LEU A 228 -10.72 -19.03 -4.66
C LEU A 228 -11.74 -19.70 -5.59
N GLU A 229 -12.29 -18.92 -6.51
CA GLU A 229 -13.13 -19.47 -7.57
C GLU A 229 -12.36 -20.48 -8.44
N GLU A 230 -13.03 -21.52 -8.93
CA GLU A 230 -12.40 -22.58 -9.73
C GLU A 230 -11.67 -22.02 -10.96
N ALA A 231 -12.21 -20.97 -11.59
CA ALA A 231 -11.59 -20.29 -12.72
C ALA A 231 -10.22 -19.67 -12.35
N VAL A 232 -10.09 -19.09 -11.15
CA VAL A 232 -8.82 -18.53 -10.67
C VAL A 232 -7.83 -19.64 -10.33
N GLN A 233 -8.29 -20.71 -9.69
CA GLN A 233 -7.45 -21.87 -9.38
C GLN A 233 -6.91 -22.51 -10.67
N ALA A 234 -7.76 -22.69 -11.67
CA ALA A 234 -7.36 -23.22 -12.98
C ALA A 234 -6.39 -22.27 -13.69
N HIS A 235 -6.68 -20.97 -13.70
CA HIS A 235 -5.82 -19.94 -14.31
C HIS A 235 -4.40 -19.93 -13.73
N LEU A 236 -4.27 -19.96 -12.40
CA LEU A 236 -2.99 -19.96 -11.71
C LEU A 236 -2.23 -21.30 -11.81
N ASN A 237 -2.89 -22.37 -12.27
CA ASN A 237 -2.30 -23.68 -12.51
C ASN A 237 -2.15 -24.03 -14.00
N ALA A 238 -2.47 -23.11 -14.92
CA ALA A 238 -2.47 -23.38 -16.35
C ALA A 238 -1.06 -23.55 -16.93
N ASP A 239 -0.89 -24.53 -17.82
CA ASP A 239 0.31 -24.78 -18.65
C ASP A 239 1.61 -25.08 -17.87
N CYS A 240 1.50 -25.76 -16.73
CA CYS A 240 2.67 -26.09 -15.90
C CYS A 240 3.18 -27.49 -16.15
N ARG A 241 4.50 -27.62 -16.17
CA ARG A 241 5.21 -28.86 -16.53
C ARG A 241 5.14 -29.95 -15.46
N ASN A 242 4.57 -29.68 -14.29
CA ASN A 242 4.60 -30.57 -13.15
C ASN A 242 3.18 -30.76 -12.60
N ASP A 243 2.61 -31.95 -12.77
CA ASP A 243 1.25 -32.27 -12.33
C ASP A 243 1.11 -32.43 -10.80
N THR A 244 2.21 -32.37 -10.06
CA THR A 244 2.25 -32.65 -8.61
C THR A 244 2.36 -31.39 -7.73
N GLU A 245 2.77 -30.24 -8.27
CA GLU A 245 2.92 -28.99 -7.52
C GLU A 245 2.32 -27.80 -8.27
N PRO A 246 1.67 -26.85 -7.56
CA PRO A 246 1.04 -25.71 -8.21
C PRO A 246 2.10 -24.75 -8.78
N CYS A 247 1.80 -24.15 -9.92
CA CYS A 247 2.70 -23.18 -10.58
C CYS A 247 2.91 -21.92 -9.74
N VAL A 248 1.83 -21.50 -9.09
CA VAL A 248 1.78 -20.40 -8.14
C VAL A 248 1.39 -20.99 -6.80
N THR A 249 2.32 -20.94 -5.85
CA THR A 249 2.04 -21.38 -4.48
C THR A 249 1.27 -20.27 -3.77
N ILE A 250 0.05 -20.58 -3.33
CA ILE A 250 -0.75 -19.66 -2.51
C ILE A 250 -0.37 -19.84 -1.04
N MET A 251 0.04 -18.74 -0.42
CA MET A 251 0.40 -18.65 1.00
C MET A 251 -0.61 -17.77 1.75
N ASP A 252 -0.67 -17.90 3.07
CA ASP A 252 -1.49 -17.01 3.90
C ASP A 252 -0.88 -15.59 3.94
N TYR A 253 -1.71 -14.56 3.78
CA TYR A 253 -1.31 -13.16 3.81
C TYR A 253 -0.49 -12.79 5.05
N ASN A 254 -0.85 -13.31 6.22
CA ASN A 254 -0.18 -12.99 7.48
C ASN A 254 1.18 -13.69 7.62
N GLU A 255 1.41 -14.77 6.87
CA GLU A 255 2.71 -15.47 6.86
C GLU A 255 3.79 -14.67 6.10
N THR A 256 3.40 -13.68 5.30
CA THR A 256 4.32 -12.88 4.46
C THR A 256 5.52 -12.34 5.26
N TYR A 257 5.26 -11.74 6.43
CA TYR A 257 6.29 -11.09 7.26
C TYR A 257 7.30 -12.08 7.85
N GLN A 258 6.99 -13.38 7.89
CA GLN A 258 7.91 -14.41 8.35
C GLN A 258 8.54 -15.18 7.18
N ASP A 259 7.73 -15.57 6.18
CA ASP A 259 8.18 -16.41 5.08
C ASP A 259 9.06 -15.67 4.08
N ILE A 260 8.76 -14.41 3.74
CA ILE A 260 9.56 -13.67 2.75
C ILE A 260 10.98 -13.42 3.27
N PRO A 261 11.21 -12.81 4.46
CA PRO A 261 12.57 -12.62 4.97
C PRO A 261 13.34 -13.94 5.09
N ARG A 262 12.69 -14.99 5.59
CA ARG A 262 13.28 -16.32 5.69
C ARG A 262 13.64 -16.91 4.33
N SER A 263 12.74 -16.83 3.34
CA SER A 263 12.97 -17.32 1.98
C SER A 263 14.11 -16.55 1.30
N ALA A 264 14.15 -15.23 1.48
CA ALA A 264 15.21 -14.36 0.95
C ALA A 264 16.61 -14.75 1.45
N THR A 265 16.74 -15.30 2.66
CA THR A 265 18.05 -15.76 3.17
C THR A 265 18.69 -16.87 2.35
N LYS A 266 17.91 -17.64 1.59
CA LYS A 266 18.40 -18.74 0.73
C LYS A 266 19.10 -18.23 -0.53
N PHE A 267 18.97 -16.95 -0.85
CA PHE A 267 19.47 -16.33 -2.07
C PHE A 267 20.57 -15.32 -1.76
N SER A 268 21.32 -14.91 -2.78
CA SER A 268 22.41 -13.94 -2.63
C SER A 268 21.90 -12.52 -2.82
N ARG A 269 20.99 -12.30 -3.77
CA ARG A 269 20.56 -10.97 -4.22
C ARG A 269 19.05 -10.94 -4.45
N ILE A 270 18.33 -10.23 -3.59
CA ILE A 270 16.88 -10.05 -3.66
C ILE A 270 16.56 -8.59 -3.97
N LEU A 271 15.75 -8.35 -5.00
CA LEU A 271 15.23 -7.03 -5.29
C LEU A 271 14.10 -6.70 -4.29
N THR A 272 14.33 -5.67 -3.50
CA THR A 272 13.32 -5.07 -2.62
C THR A 272 12.88 -3.75 -3.25
N THR A 273 11.58 -3.57 -3.47
CA THR A 273 11.10 -2.35 -4.13
C THR A 273 11.19 -1.14 -3.20
N PHE A 274 11.23 0.08 -3.75
CA PHE A 274 11.13 1.30 -2.92
C PHE A 274 9.81 1.38 -2.13
N ALA A 275 8.76 0.74 -2.63
CA ALA A 275 7.48 0.65 -1.92
C ALA A 275 7.58 -0.29 -0.70
N CYS A 276 8.49 -1.27 -0.68
CA CYS A 276 8.49 -2.30 0.36
C CYS A 276 8.55 -1.71 1.78
N SER A 277 7.60 -2.12 2.61
CA SER A 277 7.52 -1.70 4.01
C SER A 277 8.71 -2.19 4.83
N TYR A 278 9.00 -1.49 5.93
CA TYR A 278 10.07 -1.87 6.83
C TYR A 278 9.82 -3.23 7.47
N ALA A 279 8.58 -3.56 7.83
CA ALA A 279 8.24 -4.88 8.37
C ALA A 279 8.49 -6.01 7.37
N LEU A 280 8.27 -5.76 6.08
CA LEU A 280 8.36 -6.78 5.05
C LEU A 280 9.79 -7.04 4.58
N CYS A 281 10.57 -5.98 4.36
CA CYS A 281 11.92 -6.09 3.80
C CYS A 281 13.04 -5.76 4.79
N GLY A 282 12.76 -5.10 5.92
CA GLY A 282 13.77 -4.65 6.87
C GLY A 282 14.56 -5.80 7.53
N ASP A 283 13.94 -6.97 7.65
CA ASP A 283 14.56 -8.19 8.21
C ASP A 283 15.36 -8.99 7.18
N ILE A 284 15.31 -8.61 5.89
CA ILE A 284 16.21 -9.16 4.87
C ILE A 284 17.61 -8.56 5.10
N PRO A 285 18.68 -9.36 5.23
CA PRO A 285 20.03 -8.83 5.42
C PRO A 285 20.40 -7.80 4.35
N LYS A 286 20.89 -6.62 4.76
CA LYS A 286 21.13 -5.47 3.87
C LYS A 286 22.06 -5.81 2.71
N GLU A 287 23.06 -6.66 2.95
CA GLU A 287 24.01 -7.14 1.96
C GLU A 287 23.39 -8.01 0.87
N LYS A 288 22.20 -8.59 1.13
CA LYS A 288 21.42 -9.36 0.15
C LYS A 288 20.39 -8.50 -0.60
N GLN A 289 20.09 -7.29 -0.11
CA GLN A 289 19.09 -6.43 -0.71
C GLN A 289 19.64 -5.66 -1.90
N VAL A 290 18.85 -5.59 -2.97
CA VAL A 290 19.08 -4.72 -4.12
C VAL A 290 17.87 -3.79 -4.24
N GLN A 291 17.91 -2.64 -3.56
CA GLN A 291 16.78 -1.72 -3.55
C GLN A 291 16.65 -0.97 -4.88
N LYS A 292 15.56 -1.19 -5.61
CA LYS A 292 15.28 -0.59 -6.94
C LYS A 292 13.78 -0.48 -7.20
N ASP A 293 13.39 0.25 -8.26
CA ASP A 293 12.05 0.09 -8.83
C ASP A 293 11.82 -1.34 -9.33
N SER A 294 10.58 -1.80 -9.23
CA SER A 294 10.16 -3.06 -9.83
C SER A 294 10.24 -3.01 -11.37
N PRO A 295 10.77 -4.03 -12.04
CA PRO A 295 10.64 -4.17 -13.49
C PRO A 295 9.18 -4.22 -13.96
N VAL A 296 8.27 -4.75 -13.13
CA VAL A 296 6.85 -4.90 -13.46
C VAL A 296 6.21 -3.54 -13.69
N LYS A 297 6.54 -2.54 -12.86
CA LYS A 297 6.15 -1.12 -13.05
C LYS A 297 6.42 -0.62 -14.47
N TYR A 298 7.59 -0.93 -15.02
CA TYR A 298 7.98 -0.52 -16.36
C TYR A 298 7.29 -1.35 -17.45
N PHE A 299 7.09 -2.65 -17.22
CA PHE A 299 6.37 -3.50 -18.17
C PHE A 299 4.92 -3.05 -18.36
N GLN A 300 4.20 -2.79 -17.27
CA GLN A 300 2.81 -2.33 -17.34
C GLN A 300 2.67 -0.87 -17.80
N ALA A 301 3.77 -0.09 -17.79
CA ALA A 301 3.75 1.28 -18.30
C ALA A 301 3.56 1.31 -19.83
N ILE A 302 4.12 0.33 -20.55
CA ILE A 302 4.07 0.23 -22.02
C ILE A 302 2.96 -0.75 -22.42
N LYS A 303 1.83 -0.22 -22.88
CA LYS A 303 0.63 -1.02 -23.19
C LYS A 303 0.84 -1.77 -24.51
N ASN A 304 0.45 -3.04 -24.55
CA ASN A 304 0.38 -3.78 -25.80
C ASN A 304 -0.84 -3.34 -26.65
N SER A 305 -0.93 -3.79 -27.90
CA SER A 305 -2.02 -3.37 -28.80
C SER A 305 -3.41 -3.69 -28.28
N VAL A 306 -3.59 -4.84 -27.60
CA VAL A 306 -4.88 -5.24 -27.01
C VAL A 306 -5.27 -4.32 -25.86
N GLU A 307 -4.33 -4.01 -24.96
CA GLU A 307 -4.54 -3.06 -23.86
C GLU A 307 -4.85 -1.65 -24.39
N VAL A 308 -4.13 -1.20 -25.44
CA VAL A 308 -4.39 0.11 -26.08
C VAL A 308 -5.78 0.17 -26.70
N ASP A 309 -6.21 -0.86 -27.43
CA ASP A 309 -7.55 -0.91 -28.03
C ASP A 309 -8.64 -1.01 -26.97
N GLY A 310 -8.39 -1.76 -25.88
CA GLY A 310 -9.24 -1.77 -24.69
C GLY A 310 -9.41 -0.37 -24.10
N MET A 311 -8.31 0.38 -23.95
CA MET A 311 -8.34 1.76 -23.46
C MET A 311 -9.12 2.70 -24.40
N ARG A 312 -8.93 2.61 -25.72
CA ARG A 312 -9.70 3.40 -26.70
C ARG A 312 -11.20 3.13 -26.58
N ASN A 313 -11.58 1.86 -26.49
CA ASN A 313 -12.97 1.46 -26.36
C ASN A 313 -13.58 1.92 -25.03
N ALA A 314 -12.84 1.86 -23.93
CA ALA A 314 -13.27 2.38 -22.64
C ALA A 314 -13.49 3.91 -22.70
N HIS A 315 -12.54 4.66 -23.28
CA HIS A 315 -12.66 6.12 -23.43
C HIS A 315 -13.82 6.53 -24.33
N LEU A 316 -14.11 5.77 -25.40
CA LEU A 316 -15.25 6.05 -26.26
C LEU A 316 -16.58 5.93 -25.48
N LYS A 317 -16.72 4.89 -24.67
CA LYS A 317 -17.91 4.69 -23.83
C LYS A 317 -18.03 5.79 -22.78
N ASP A 318 -16.93 6.15 -22.14
CA ASP A 318 -16.91 7.24 -21.14
C ASP A 318 -17.26 8.59 -21.78
N ALA A 319 -16.72 8.89 -22.96
CA ALA A 319 -17.04 10.12 -23.69
C ALA A 319 -18.54 10.22 -24.03
N VAL A 320 -19.17 9.12 -24.46
CA VAL A 320 -20.63 9.09 -24.69
C VAL A 320 -21.40 9.39 -23.40
N ALA A 321 -20.98 8.82 -22.26
CA ALA A 321 -21.59 9.08 -20.97
C ALA A 321 -21.46 10.56 -20.56
N GLN A 322 -20.26 11.13 -20.68
CA GLN A 322 -20.01 12.54 -20.36
C GLN A 322 -20.79 13.50 -21.25
N VAL A 323 -20.78 13.29 -22.57
CA VAL A 323 -21.54 14.14 -23.52
C VAL A 323 -23.04 14.07 -23.23
N SER A 324 -23.56 12.87 -22.94
CA SER A 324 -24.96 12.70 -22.56
C SER A 324 -25.31 13.45 -21.28
N MET A 325 -24.44 13.38 -20.27
CA MET A 325 -24.60 14.13 -19.02
C MET A 325 -24.59 15.65 -19.26
N TYR A 326 -23.66 16.16 -20.07
CA TYR A 326 -23.59 17.60 -20.37
C TYR A 326 -24.83 18.10 -21.13
N ALA A 327 -25.34 17.32 -22.10
CA ALA A 327 -26.55 17.67 -22.81
C ALA A 327 -27.78 17.74 -21.88
N LEU A 328 -27.87 16.83 -20.90
CA LEU A 328 -28.92 16.87 -19.89
C LEU A 328 -28.79 18.08 -18.97
N LEU A 329 -27.58 18.35 -18.48
CA LEU A 329 -27.31 19.50 -17.62
C LEU A 329 -27.66 20.82 -18.31
N GLU A 330 -27.25 21.01 -19.55
CA GLU A 330 -27.56 22.21 -20.33
C GLU A 330 -29.08 22.41 -20.49
N LYS A 331 -29.81 21.34 -20.80
CA LYS A 331 -31.27 21.39 -20.93
C LYS A 331 -31.93 21.82 -19.63
N ASP A 332 -31.47 21.32 -18.49
CA ASP A 332 -32.07 21.63 -17.19
C ASP A 332 -31.72 23.03 -16.68
N LEU A 333 -30.51 23.52 -16.97
CA LEU A 333 -30.13 24.90 -16.68
C LEU A 333 -31.00 25.90 -17.47
N LYS A 334 -31.21 25.67 -18.77
CA LYS A 334 -32.09 26.51 -19.60
C LYS A 334 -33.53 26.53 -19.11
N LYS A 335 -34.05 25.42 -18.57
CA LYS A 335 -35.40 25.41 -17.97
C LYS A 335 -35.47 26.29 -16.73
N ARG A 336 -34.43 26.31 -15.89
CA ARG A 336 -34.39 27.11 -14.66
C ARG A 336 -34.27 28.60 -14.94
N GLU A 337 -33.53 28.99 -15.97
CA GLU A 337 -33.44 30.40 -16.41
C GLU A 337 -34.78 30.94 -16.92
N ASN A 338 -35.62 30.11 -17.52
CA ASN A 338 -36.96 30.50 -18.01
C ASN A 338 -38.03 30.55 -16.90
N LEU A 339 -37.68 30.31 -15.64
CA LEU A 339 -38.58 30.32 -14.48
C LEU A 339 -38.32 31.50 -13.50
N GLY A 340 -37.34 32.36 -13.79
CA GLY A 340 -37.06 33.59 -13.03
C GLY A 340 -37.59 34.82 -13.75
#